data_AF-A0AAE4ALV0-F1
#
_entry.id   AF-A0AAE4ALV0-F1
#
_cell.length_a   1.000
_cell.length_b   1.000
_cell.length_c   1.000
_cell.angle_alpha   90.00
_cell.angle_beta   90.00
_cell.angle_gamma   90.00
#
_symmetry.space_group_name_H-M   'P 1'
#
loop_
_entity.id
_entity.type
_entity.pdbx_description
1 polymer ?
#
loop_
_entity_poly.entity_id
_entity_poly.type
_entity_poly.pdbx_seq_one_letter_code
_entity_poly.pdbx_strand_id
1 'polypeptide(L)'
;MIAVGIDVSKSKSTVTILNGDGSIRAKLFDVHHVADELQALVDYIKRTSEPPTILMEPTSHYHYPLLKAFTEAELPVCLINPYQMKKYGDTELRKAKTDKRDSLRIAQYALEKSYSLIPYTPQDQKYEDLRFLSRQYSQRISTLTVAKVQLLSLLDETMPGITTILPLKSRDPDNCVLLRFIKRFKSFDVIRKMGKTRFLDSYQVLVKKTKDRFAGSKGLAIYELVLNSVTTRGENPLSAMTQDQCVDLVSTSQKAADEINLQMRIIAETMPEYKVLRSMAGVGTDWDRSFLEKSVTFAVFTVAKHSMLMPAMMLRHISPDNSRAGIVTSPNVATRLSEKLVLR
;
A
#
# COMPACT_ATOMS: atom_id res chain seq x y z
N MET A 1 -8.30 39.25 -8.33
CA MET A 1 -8.01 37.81 -8.19
C MET A 1 -9.31 37.07 -8.31
N ILE A 2 -9.31 35.86 -8.86
CA ILE A 2 -10.50 34.99 -8.86
C ILE A 2 -10.30 33.79 -7.96
N ALA A 3 -11.35 33.35 -7.29
CA ALA A 3 -11.34 32.14 -6.47
C ALA A 3 -12.17 31.05 -7.17
N VAL A 4 -11.54 29.91 -7.42
CA VAL A 4 -12.15 28.76 -8.12
C VAL A 4 -12.30 27.62 -7.12
N GLY A 5 -13.53 27.28 -6.76
CA GLY A 5 -13.84 26.14 -5.90
C GLY A 5 -14.34 24.96 -6.71
N ILE A 6 -13.76 23.79 -6.48
CA ILE A 6 -14.06 22.56 -7.23
C ILE A 6 -14.43 21.45 -6.26
N ASP A 7 -15.68 21.00 -6.33
CA ASP A 7 -16.13 19.78 -5.68
C ASP A 7 -15.97 18.60 -6.64
N VAL A 8 -15.24 17.57 -6.22
CA VAL A 8 -14.78 16.49 -7.08
C VAL A 8 -15.64 15.24 -6.92
N SER A 9 -16.16 14.73 -8.04
CA SER A 9 -16.91 13.47 -8.11
C SER A 9 -16.34 12.54 -9.20
N LYS A 10 -16.82 11.28 -9.27
CA LYS A 10 -16.22 10.21 -10.09
C LYS A 10 -16.00 10.51 -11.58
N SER A 11 -16.93 11.23 -12.20
CA SER A 11 -16.95 11.43 -13.67
C SER A 11 -17.07 12.89 -14.08
N LYS A 12 -17.44 13.75 -13.14
CA LYS A 12 -17.59 15.18 -13.30
C LYS A 12 -17.30 15.86 -11.99
N SER A 13 -16.90 17.12 -12.06
CA SER A 13 -16.72 17.98 -10.90
C SER A 13 -17.57 19.21 -11.04
N THR A 14 -18.11 19.69 -9.93
CA THR A 14 -18.90 20.92 -9.91
C THR A 14 -18.00 22.08 -9.55
N VAL A 15 -18.03 23.14 -10.38
CA VAL A 15 -17.13 24.28 -10.31
C VAL A 15 -17.93 25.54 -9.96
N THR A 16 -17.32 26.39 -9.13
CA THR A 16 -17.81 27.74 -8.84
C THR A 16 -16.66 28.73 -8.90
N ILE A 17 -16.89 29.88 -9.53
CA ILE A 17 -15.87 30.92 -9.69
C ILE A 17 -16.40 32.22 -9.12
N LEU A 18 -15.66 32.78 -8.17
CA LEU A 18 -15.94 34.05 -7.52
C LEU A 18 -14.92 35.10 -7.94
N ASN A 19 -15.36 36.35 -8.04
CA ASN A 19 -14.48 37.51 -8.16
C ASN A 19 -13.88 37.85 -6.78
N GLY A 20 -12.88 38.73 -6.76
CA GLY A 20 -12.19 39.16 -5.53
C GLY A 20 -13.09 39.84 -4.49
N ASP A 21 -14.24 40.38 -4.90
CA ASP A 21 -15.26 40.98 -4.03
C ASP A 21 -16.29 39.97 -3.48
N GLY A 22 -16.15 38.68 -3.82
CA GLY A 22 -17.08 37.63 -3.45
C GLY A 22 -18.32 37.51 -4.33
N SER A 23 -18.46 38.33 -5.36
CA SER A 23 -19.54 38.20 -6.35
C SER A 23 -19.35 36.95 -7.23
N ILE A 24 -20.45 36.30 -7.61
CA ILE A 24 -20.42 35.09 -8.46
C ILE A 24 -20.07 35.50 -9.89
N ARG A 25 -18.89 35.07 -10.37
CA ARG A 25 -18.46 35.27 -11.76
C ARG A 25 -19.04 34.20 -12.69
N ALA A 26 -18.94 32.95 -12.28
CA ALA A 26 -19.54 31.82 -12.97
C ALA A 26 -20.39 31.01 -11.99
N LYS A 27 -21.68 30.92 -12.30
CA LYS A 27 -22.65 30.13 -11.52
C LYS A 27 -22.33 28.65 -11.65
N LEU A 28 -22.58 27.89 -10.58
CA LEU A 28 -22.46 26.43 -10.46
C LEU A 28 -22.63 25.69 -11.81
N PHE A 29 -21.54 25.12 -12.33
CA PHE A 29 -21.53 24.33 -13.56
C PHE A 29 -20.69 23.08 -13.39
N ASP A 30 -21.03 22.03 -14.15
CA ASP A 30 -20.29 20.77 -14.11
C ASP A 30 -19.25 20.73 -15.22
N VAL A 31 -18.12 20.09 -14.92
CA VAL A 31 -17.04 19.80 -15.86
C VAL A 31 -16.76 18.31 -15.81
N HIS A 32 -16.99 17.61 -16.91
CA HIS A 32 -16.67 16.19 -17.05
C HIS A 32 -15.17 15.99 -17.13
N HIS A 33 -14.70 14.84 -16.68
CA HIS A 33 -13.27 14.49 -16.66
C HIS A 33 -12.80 14.01 -18.05
N VAL A 34 -13.05 14.81 -19.08
CA VAL A 34 -12.67 14.58 -20.48
C VAL A 34 -11.79 15.72 -20.97
N ALA A 35 -10.90 15.45 -21.93
CA ALA A 35 -9.86 16.39 -22.36
C ALA A 35 -10.45 17.75 -22.80
N ASP A 36 -11.50 17.74 -23.62
CA ASP A 36 -12.09 18.95 -24.18
C ASP A 36 -12.70 19.86 -23.10
N GLU A 37 -13.43 19.30 -22.14
CA GLU A 37 -14.07 20.08 -21.06
C GLU A 37 -13.05 20.58 -20.03
N LEU A 38 -12.03 19.78 -19.71
CA LEU A 38 -10.93 20.21 -18.84
C LEU A 38 -10.12 21.34 -19.49
N GLN A 39 -9.83 21.23 -20.80
CA GLN A 39 -9.14 22.29 -21.54
C GLN A 39 -9.99 23.56 -21.61
N ALA A 40 -11.30 23.44 -21.86
CA ALA A 40 -12.21 24.57 -21.85
C ALA A 40 -12.23 25.29 -20.49
N LEU A 41 -12.17 24.54 -19.38
CA LEU A 41 -12.06 25.12 -18.04
C LEU A 41 -10.72 25.86 -17.84
N VAL A 42 -9.61 25.25 -18.24
CA VAL A 42 -8.27 25.88 -18.18
C VAL A 42 -8.25 27.18 -18.99
N ASP A 43 -8.77 27.16 -20.22
CA ASP A 43 -8.82 28.32 -21.10
C ASP A 43 -9.70 29.43 -20.51
N TYR A 44 -10.85 29.07 -19.92
CA TYR A 44 -11.72 30.02 -19.24
C TYR A 44 -10.98 30.75 -18.10
N ILE A 45 -10.26 30.00 -17.27
CA ILE A 45 -9.50 30.56 -16.15
C ILE A 45 -8.38 31.46 -16.67
N LYS A 46 -7.60 31.03 -17.66
CA LYS A 46 -6.49 31.81 -18.24
C LYS A 46 -6.92 33.11 -18.93
N ARG A 47 -8.12 33.15 -19.51
CA ARG A 47 -8.68 34.37 -20.12
C ARG A 47 -9.03 35.44 -19.10
N THR A 48 -9.18 35.05 -17.82
CA THR A 48 -9.41 36.01 -16.76
C THR A 48 -8.07 36.67 -16.45
N SER A 49 -7.92 37.97 -16.76
CA SER A 49 -6.69 38.75 -16.53
C SER A 49 -6.28 38.88 -15.05
N GLU A 50 -7.01 38.22 -14.14
CA GLU A 50 -6.79 38.25 -12.72
C GLU A 50 -6.13 36.94 -12.25
N PRO A 51 -5.23 36.99 -11.26
CA PRO A 51 -4.59 35.78 -10.75
C PRO A 51 -5.62 34.83 -10.12
N PRO A 52 -5.62 33.54 -10.49
CA PRO A 52 -6.55 32.57 -9.94
C PRO A 52 -6.02 31.92 -8.65
N THR A 53 -6.92 31.60 -7.75
CA THR A 53 -6.69 30.67 -6.62
C THR A 53 -7.63 29.50 -6.80
N ILE A 54 -7.09 28.36 -7.24
CA ILE A 54 -7.87 27.14 -7.50
C ILE A 54 -7.76 26.24 -6.27
N LEU A 55 -8.90 25.90 -5.68
CA LEU A 55 -9.00 25.01 -4.54
C LEU A 55 -9.93 23.85 -4.87
N MET A 56 -9.46 22.63 -4.64
CA MET A 56 -10.26 21.42 -4.81
C MET A 56 -10.25 20.57 -3.56
N GLU A 57 -11.42 20.01 -3.22
CA GLU A 57 -11.56 18.98 -2.19
C GLU A 57 -11.34 17.61 -2.87
N PRO A 58 -10.25 16.89 -2.56
CA PRO A 58 -9.94 15.64 -3.25
C PRO A 58 -10.84 14.50 -2.76
N THR A 59 -11.68 13.99 -3.66
CA THR A 59 -12.49 12.78 -3.45
C THR A 59 -11.80 11.56 -4.07
N SER A 60 -11.15 10.74 -3.24
CA SER A 60 -10.40 9.56 -3.72
C SER A 60 -9.40 9.95 -4.84
N HIS A 61 -9.22 9.11 -5.86
CA HIS A 61 -8.40 9.37 -7.05
C HIS A 61 -9.06 10.26 -8.13
N TYR A 62 -10.30 10.71 -7.94
CA TYR A 62 -11.06 11.38 -9.01
C TYR A 62 -10.59 12.81 -9.30
N HIS A 63 -9.74 13.38 -8.45
CA HIS A 63 -9.21 14.73 -8.64
C HIS A 63 -7.98 14.75 -9.58
N TYR A 64 -7.34 13.60 -9.84
CA TYR A 64 -6.10 13.55 -10.64
C TYR A 64 -6.23 14.12 -12.06
N PRO A 65 -7.33 13.90 -12.82
CA PRO A 65 -7.48 14.52 -14.15
C PRO A 65 -7.47 16.05 -14.10
N LEU A 66 -8.15 16.65 -13.11
CA LEU A 66 -8.16 18.10 -12.90
C LEU A 66 -6.80 18.61 -12.46
N LEU A 67 -6.19 17.94 -11.48
CA LEU A 67 -4.86 18.27 -10.97
C LEU A 67 -3.84 18.29 -12.12
N LYS A 68 -3.83 17.24 -12.95
CA LYS A 68 -2.97 17.15 -14.14
C LYS A 68 -3.21 18.31 -15.10
N ALA A 69 -4.47 18.57 -15.48
CA ALA A 69 -4.80 19.65 -16.41
C ALA A 69 -4.35 21.03 -15.90
N PHE A 70 -4.53 21.32 -14.61
CA PHE A 70 -4.09 22.58 -14.02
C PHE A 70 -2.57 22.69 -13.90
N THR A 71 -1.89 21.62 -13.47
CA THR A 71 -0.44 21.62 -13.34
C THR A 71 0.26 21.74 -14.70
N GLU A 72 -0.20 21.02 -15.73
CA GLU A 72 0.33 21.14 -17.11
C GLU A 72 0.06 22.53 -17.70
N ALA A 73 -1.01 23.19 -17.27
CA ALA A 73 -1.33 24.56 -17.65
C ALA A 73 -0.62 25.63 -16.80
N GLU A 74 0.26 25.24 -15.87
CA GLU A 74 0.97 26.13 -14.93
C GLU A 74 0.02 26.97 -14.05
N LEU A 75 -1.16 26.43 -13.74
CA LEU A 75 -2.15 27.08 -12.87
C LEU A 75 -1.94 26.66 -11.39
N PRO A 76 -1.97 27.61 -10.44
CA PRO A 76 -1.78 27.31 -9.02
C PRO A 76 -3.02 26.63 -8.44
N VAL A 77 -2.93 25.31 -8.28
CA VAL A 77 -3.97 24.46 -7.71
C VAL A 77 -3.61 24.02 -6.30
N CYS A 78 -4.55 24.13 -5.38
CA CYS A 78 -4.41 23.77 -3.97
C CYS A 78 -5.37 22.62 -3.65
N LEU A 79 -4.90 21.64 -2.87
CA LEU A 79 -5.72 20.54 -2.35
C LEU A 79 -6.08 20.84 -0.90
N ILE A 80 -7.38 20.84 -0.56
CA ILE A 80 -7.83 21.04 0.82
C ILE A 80 -8.23 19.72 1.49
N ASN A 81 -7.90 19.57 2.76
CA ASN A 81 -8.31 18.40 3.52
C ASN A 81 -9.85 18.43 3.74
N PRO A 82 -10.60 17.36 3.41
CA PRO A 82 -12.04 17.28 3.65
C PRO A 82 -12.46 17.60 5.09
N TYR A 83 -11.60 17.30 6.07
CA TYR A 83 -11.85 17.65 7.47
C TYR A 83 -11.84 19.17 7.72
N GLN A 84 -10.94 19.90 7.07
CA GLN A 84 -10.90 21.37 7.16
C GLN A 84 -12.14 21.98 6.52
N MET A 85 -12.55 21.48 5.35
CA MET A 85 -13.80 21.90 4.70
C MET A 85 -15.04 21.61 5.53
N LYS A 86 -15.09 20.44 6.18
CA LYS A 86 -16.19 20.08 7.09
C LYS A 86 -16.29 21.07 8.27
N LYS A 87 -15.16 21.37 8.93
CA LYS A 87 -15.14 22.35 10.03
C LYS A 87 -15.56 23.75 9.60
N TYR A 88 -15.15 24.16 8.40
CA TYR A 88 -15.57 25.44 7.85
C TYR A 88 -17.09 25.48 7.66
N GLY A 89 -17.68 24.42 7.09
CA GLY A 89 -19.13 24.30 6.93
C GLY A 89 -19.92 24.29 8.25
N ASP A 90 -19.35 23.74 9.33
CA ASP A 90 -19.99 23.74 10.66
C ASP A 90 -20.02 25.13 11.32
N THR A 91 -19.21 26.08 10.84
CA THR A 91 -19.15 27.47 11.34
C THR A 91 -20.25 28.36 10.74
N GLU A 92 -20.89 27.93 9.64
CA GLU A 92 -21.99 28.66 9.02
C GLU A 92 -23.33 28.43 9.76
N LEU A 93 -23.90 29.50 10.31
CA LEU A 93 -25.17 29.52 11.08
C LEU A 93 -26.42 29.04 10.31
N ARG A 94 -26.36 28.81 8.99
CA ARG A 94 -27.50 28.37 8.17
C ARG A 94 -27.26 27.00 7.54
N LYS A 95 -27.65 25.95 8.26
CA LYS A 95 -27.79 24.58 7.72
C LYS A 95 -28.96 24.52 6.74
N ALA A 96 -28.69 24.72 5.45
CA ALA A 96 -29.62 24.39 4.36
C ALA A 96 -28.99 23.28 3.50
N LYS A 97 -29.78 22.23 3.23
CA LYS A 97 -29.42 20.99 2.51
C LYS A 97 -28.30 21.15 1.46
N THR A 98 -27.17 20.50 1.77
CA THR A 98 -25.79 20.68 1.28
C THR A 98 -25.37 19.57 0.32
N ASP A 99 -25.73 19.69 -0.96
CA ASP A 99 -25.02 18.94 -2.04
C ASP A 99 -24.68 19.87 -3.22
N LYS A 100 -25.50 20.91 -3.49
CA LYS A 100 -25.25 21.88 -4.59
C LYS A 100 -24.50 23.15 -4.15
N ARG A 101 -24.02 23.22 -2.90
CA ARG A 101 -23.31 24.40 -2.36
C ARG A 101 -21.85 24.13 -2.02
N ASP A 102 -21.36 22.91 -2.25
CA ASP A 102 -20.03 22.51 -1.78
C ASP A 102 -18.92 23.19 -2.58
N SER A 103 -19.01 23.27 -3.92
CA SER A 103 -18.06 24.04 -4.73
C SER A 103 -18.08 25.55 -4.42
N LEU A 104 -19.24 26.11 -4.08
CA LEU A 104 -19.34 27.50 -3.64
C LEU A 104 -18.64 27.71 -2.29
N ARG A 105 -18.86 26.80 -1.34
CA ARG A 105 -18.19 26.81 -0.04
C ARG A 105 -16.67 26.70 -0.19
N ILE A 106 -16.21 25.83 -1.09
CA ILE A 106 -14.78 25.69 -1.42
C ILE A 106 -14.25 27.00 -2.03
N ALA A 107 -15.00 27.64 -2.93
CA ALA A 107 -14.58 28.92 -3.54
C ALA A 107 -14.53 30.07 -2.51
N GLN A 108 -15.48 30.12 -1.57
CA GLN A 108 -15.49 31.10 -0.47
C GLN A 108 -14.29 30.90 0.45
N TYR A 109 -14.00 29.64 0.82
CA TYR A 109 -12.81 29.31 1.59
C TYR A 109 -11.53 29.75 0.86
N ALA A 110 -11.46 29.50 -0.45
CA ALA A 110 -10.31 29.89 -1.27
C ALA A 110 -10.09 31.41 -1.27
N LEU A 111 -11.17 32.20 -1.28
CA LEU A 111 -11.11 33.65 -1.21
C LEU A 111 -10.65 34.14 0.18
N GLU A 112 -11.31 33.66 1.24
CA GLU A 112 -11.07 34.09 2.63
C GLU A 112 -9.70 33.67 3.17
N LYS A 113 -9.21 32.50 2.76
CA LYS A 113 -7.98 31.87 3.27
C LYS A 113 -6.86 31.83 2.24
N SER A 114 -6.98 32.59 1.16
CA SER A 114 -6.00 32.67 0.06
C SER A 114 -4.55 32.80 0.52
N TYR A 115 -4.28 33.62 1.55
CA TYR A 115 -2.94 33.83 2.11
C TYR A 115 -2.31 32.59 2.78
N SER A 116 -3.11 31.58 3.11
CA SER A 116 -2.68 30.36 3.82
C SER A 116 -2.65 29.12 2.93
N LEU A 117 -3.12 29.25 1.67
CA LEU A 117 -3.17 28.14 0.74
C LEU A 117 -1.80 27.92 0.10
N ILE A 118 -1.38 26.66 0.06
CA ILE A 118 -0.11 26.23 -0.53
C ILE A 118 -0.43 25.49 -1.84
N PRO A 119 0.06 25.98 -3.00
CA PRO A 119 -0.11 25.27 -4.26
C PRO A 119 0.57 23.90 -4.25
N TYR A 120 -0.05 22.95 -4.94
CA TYR A 120 0.49 21.62 -5.17
C TYR A 120 1.82 21.70 -5.91
N THR A 121 2.80 20.93 -5.43
CA THR A 121 4.16 20.89 -5.97
C THR A 121 4.51 19.51 -6.53
N PRO A 122 5.52 19.39 -7.41
CA PRO A 122 6.02 18.08 -7.85
C PRO A 122 6.50 17.18 -6.71
N GLN A 123 6.88 17.75 -5.57
CA GLN A 123 7.24 16.95 -4.39
C GLN A 123 6.01 16.22 -3.84
N ASP A 124 4.83 16.85 -3.86
CA ASP A 124 3.55 16.25 -3.44
C ASP A 124 3.20 15.01 -4.28
N GLN A 125 3.60 14.99 -5.56
CA GLN A 125 3.43 13.81 -6.42
C GLN A 125 4.20 12.59 -5.89
N LYS A 126 5.41 12.77 -5.37
CA LYS A 126 6.18 11.66 -4.79
C LYS A 126 5.50 11.06 -3.56
N TYR A 127 4.85 11.90 -2.75
CA TYR A 127 4.08 11.44 -1.59
C TYR A 127 2.84 10.64 -2.02
N GLU A 128 2.15 11.11 -3.05
CA GLU A 128 0.99 10.41 -3.62
C GLU A 128 1.39 9.08 -4.28
N ASP A 129 2.52 9.03 -4.99
CA ASP A 129 3.07 7.80 -5.58
C ASP A 129 3.42 6.77 -4.50
N LEU A 130 4.08 7.21 -3.41
CA LEU A 130 4.36 6.34 -2.25
C LEU A 130 3.07 5.85 -1.58
N ARG A 131 2.06 6.71 -1.47
CA ARG A 131 0.75 6.34 -0.92
C ARG A 131 0.05 5.31 -1.79
N PHE A 132 0.11 5.49 -3.11
CA PHE A 132 -0.42 4.56 -4.09
C PHE A 132 0.28 3.20 -3.98
N LEU A 133 1.61 3.16 -4.04
CA LEU A 133 2.40 1.93 -3.95
C LEU A 133 2.19 1.22 -2.60
N SER A 134 2.11 1.94 -1.49
CA SER A 134 1.82 1.38 -0.17
C SER A 134 0.47 0.66 -0.09
N ARG A 135 -0.57 1.23 -0.72
CA ARG A 135 -1.88 0.58 -0.86
C ARG A 135 -1.80 -0.68 -1.72
N GLN A 136 -1.12 -0.60 -2.86
CA GLN A 136 -0.92 -1.75 -3.75
C GLN A 136 -0.16 -2.88 -3.03
N TYR A 137 0.90 -2.53 -2.31
CA TYR A 137 1.68 -3.47 -1.51
C TYR A 137 0.81 -4.18 -0.46
N SER A 138 0.03 -3.42 0.31
CA SER A 138 -0.88 -3.97 1.33
C SER A 138 -1.87 -4.97 0.72
N GLN A 139 -2.41 -4.65 -0.47
CA GLN A 139 -3.28 -5.56 -1.21
C GLN A 139 -2.53 -6.84 -1.63
N ARG A 140 -1.29 -6.72 -2.15
CA ARG A 140 -0.47 -7.89 -2.53
C ARG A 140 -0.13 -8.78 -1.34
N ILE A 141 0.18 -8.22 -0.19
CA ILE A 141 0.41 -8.98 1.04
C ILE A 141 -0.85 -9.72 1.49
N SER A 142 -2.02 -9.10 1.37
CA SER A 142 -3.30 -9.76 1.64
C SER A 142 -3.51 -10.97 0.71
N THR A 143 -3.30 -10.79 -0.60
CA THR A 143 -3.41 -11.90 -1.58
C THR A 143 -2.41 -13.01 -1.28
N LEU A 144 -1.16 -12.67 -0.98
CA LEU A 144 -0.12 -13.63 -0.62
C LEU A 144 -0.49 -14.44 0.63
N THR A 145 -1.09 -13.78 1.63
CA THR A 145 -1.53 -14.44 2.86
C THR A 145 -2.61 -15.48 2.57
N VAL A 146 -3.60 -15.12 1.75
CA VAL A 146 -4.66 -16.07 1.32
C VAL A 146 -4.06 -17.23 0.52
N ALA A 147 -3.17 -16.94 -0.43
CA ALA A 147 -2.52 -17.97 -1.25
C ALA A 147 -1.69 -18.96 -0.41
N LYS A 148 -1.00 -18.48 0.63
CA LYS A 148 -0.28 -19.34 1.58
C LYS A 148 -1.22 -20.27 2.33
N VAL A 149 -2.33 -19.74 2.87
CA VAL A 149 -3.31 -20.53 3.60
C VAL A 149 -3.91 -21.62 2.70
N GLN A 150 -4.23 -21.28 1.44
CA GLN A 150 -4.72 -22.25 0.45
C GLN A 150 -3.68 -23.34 0.18
N LEU A 151 -2.41 -22.97 -0.01
CA LEU A 151 -1.33 -23.94 -0.20
C LEU A 151 -1.19 -24.86 1.02
N LEU A 152 -1.17 -24.29 2.23
CA LEU A 152 -1.05 -25.05 3.47
C LEU A 152 -2.20 -26.06 3.64
N SER A 153 -3.43 -25.64 3.37
CA SER A 153 -4.61 -26.54 3.40
C SER A 153 -4.46 -27.72 2.45
N LEU A 154 -3.91 -27.52 1.24
CA LEU A 154 -3.65 -28.62 0.31
C LEU A 154 -2.49 -29.52 0.78
N LEU A 155 -1.50 -28.96 1.47
CA LEU A 155 -0.42 -29.76 2.05
C LEU A 155 -0.92 -30.62 3.20
N ASP A 156 -1.86 -30.14 4.01
CA ASP A 156 -2.49 -30.94 5.06
C ASP A 156 -3.27 -32.14 4.50
N GLU A 157 -3.73 -32.07 3.24
CA GLU A 157 -4.40 -33.18 2.56
C GLU A 157 -3.43 -34.17 1.87
N THR A 158 -2.30 -33.67 1.36
CA THR A 158 -1.41 -34.40 0.43
C THR A 158 -0.07 -34.81 1.04
N MET A 159 0.43 -34.02 1.99
CA MET A 159 1.74 -34.15 2.67
C MET A 159 1.65 -33.65 4.13
N PRO A 160 0.81 -34.26 4.98
CA PRO A 160 0.54 -33.75 6.33
C PRO A 160 1.81 -33.59 7.17
N GLY A 161 1.96 -32.44 7.84
CA GLY A 161 3.09 -32.19 8.74
C GLY A 161 4.42 -31.84 8.03
N ILE A 162 4.48 -31.79 6.70
CA ILE A 162 5.73 -31.49 5.96
C ILE A 162 6.35 -30.13 6.34
N THR A 163 5.50 -29.17 6.73
CA THR A 163 5.89 -27.81 7.11
C THR A 163 6.70 -27.74 8.40
N THR A 164 6.63 -28.78 9.24
CA THR A 164 7.44 -28.90 10.47
C THR A 164 8.92 -29.16 10.16
N ILE A 165 9.20 -29.86 9.06
CA ILE A 165 10.56 -30.20 8.62
C ILE A 165 11.06 -29.16 7.60
N LEU A 166 10.20 -28.78 6.66
CA LEU A 166 10.47 -27.83 5.59
C LEU A 166 9.56 -26.59 5.76
N PRO A 167 10.01 -25.55 6.47
CA PRO A 167 9.19 -24.37 6.71
C PRO A 167 8.91 -23.60 5.41
N LEU A 168 7.71 -23.05 5.28
CA LEU A 168 7.31 -22.21 4.15
C LEU A 168 8.00 -20.84 4.23
N LYS A 169 9.16 -20.73 3.57
CA LYS A 169 9.90 -19.47 3.43
C LYS A 169 9.46 -18.76 2.15
N SER A 170 8.39 -17.98 2.19
CA SER A 170 7.87 -17.33 0.98
C SER A 170 8.70 -16.16 0.49
N ARG A 171 9.51 -15.50 1.35
CA ARG A 171 10.28 -14.28 0.98
C ARG A 171 11.27 -14.47 -0.17
N ASP A 172 11.70 -15.71 -0.40
CA ASP A 172 12.51 -16.07 -1.55
C ASP A 172 11.93 -17.37 -2.12
N PRO A 173 10.91 -17.27 -2.98
CA PRO A 173 10.22 -18.43 -3.51
C PRO A 173 11.14 -19.35 -4.31
N ASP A 174 12.12 -18.77 -5.02
CA ASP A 174 13.00 -19.50 -5.93
C ASP A 174 14.00 -20.39 -5.16
N ASN A 175 14.45 -19.93 -3.99
CA ASN A 175 15.31 -20.72 -3.10
C ASN A 175 14.53 -21.48 -2.00
N CYS A 176 13.20 -21.41 -2.00
CA CYS A 176 12.38 -22.11 -1.02
C CYS A 176 12.37 -23.63 -1.25
N VAL A 177 13.02 -24.36 -0.34
CA VAL A 177 13.10 -25.84 -0.41
C VAL A 177 11.71 -26.47 -0.44
N LEU A 178 10.77 -25.99 0.38
CA LEU A 178 9.42 -26.52 0.43
C LEU A 178 8.70 -26.40 -0.92
N LEU A 179 8.73 -25.21 -1.55
CA LEU A 179 8.04 -25.01 -2.84
C LEU A 179 8.62 -25.91 -3.95
N ARG A 180 9.95 -26.07 -3.97
CA ARG A 180 10.62 -26.98 -4.89
C ARG A 180 10.30 -28.44 -4.60
N PHE A 181 10.20 -28.80 -3.32
CA PHE A 181 9.82 -30.13 -2.86
C PHE A 181 8.41 -30.48 -3.31
N ILE A 182 7.44 -29.57 -3.12
CA ILE A 182 6.06 -29.74 -3.56
C ILE A 182 6.01 -29.95 -5.07
N LYS A 183 6.66 -29.08 -5.86
CA LYS A 183 6.71 -29.21 -7.33
C LYS A 183 7.29 -30.54 -7.80
N ARG A 184 8.26 -31.10 -7.07
CA ARG A 184 8.96 -32.34 -7.45
C ARG A 184 8.20 -33.60 -7.06
N PHE A 185 7.69 -33.68 -5.83
CA PHE A 185 7.18 -34.93 -5.26
C PHE A 185 5.66 -35.02 -5.22
N LYS A 186 4.95 -33.87 -5.22
CA LYS A 186 3.48 -33.74 -5.25
C LYS A 186 2.72 -34.33 -4.05
N SER A 187 2.99 -35.55 -3.61
CA SER A 187 2.34 -36.16 -2.45
C SER A 187 3.22 -37.19 -1.75
N PHE A 188 2.86 -37.54 -0.51
CA PHE A 188 3.55 -38.60 0.22
C PHE A 188 3.37 -39.98 -0.42
N ASP A 189 2.25 -40.24 -1.09
CA ASP A 189 2.04 -41.53 -1.76
C ASP A 189 2.98 -41.74 -2.94
N VAL A 190 3.30 -40.67 -3.69
CA VAL A 190 4.32 -40.70 -4.74
C VAL A 190 5.70 -41.06 -4.16
N ILE A 191 6.05 -40.49 -2.99
CA ILE A 191 7.30 -40.79 -2.30
C ILE A 191 7.32 -42.24 -1.80
N ARG A 192 6.20 -42.70 -1.23
CA ARG A 192 6.04 -44.08 -0.73
C ARG A 192 6.24 -45.10 -1.85
N LYS A 193 5.62 -44.87 -3.01
CA LYS A 193 5.74 -45.71 -4.22
C LYS A 193 7.15 -45.67 -4.83
N MET A 194 7.84 -44.53 -4.74
CA MET A 194 9.22 -44.37 -5.23
C MET A 194 10.23 -45.17 -4.40
N GLY A 195 9.99 -45.34 -3.11
CA GLY A 195 10.86 -46.07 -2.18
C GLY A 195 12.00 -45.22 -1.59
N LYS A 196 12.52 -45.65 -0.44
CA LYS A 196 13.47 -44.89 0.41
C LYS A 196 14.70 -44.40 -0.35
N THR A 197 15.45 -45.30 -0.98
CA THR A 197 16.74 -44.98 -1.61
C THR A 197 16.57 -43.93 -2.72
N ARG A 198 15.63 -44.17 -3.64
CA ARG A 198 15.36 -43.25 -4.77
C ARG A 198 14.86 -41.88 -4.29
N PHE A 199 14.04 -41.85 -3.25
CA PHE A 199 13.60 -40.60 -2.65
C PHE A 199 14.78 -39.82 -2.06
N LEU A 200 15.63 -40.45 -1.26
CA LEU A 200 16.79 -39.79 -0.63
C LEU A 200 17.76 -39.23 -1.67
N ASP A 201 18.05 -39.99 -2.74
CA ASP A 201 18.89 -39.53 -3.84
C ASP A 201 18.28 -38.30 -4.54
N SER A 202 16.98 -38.36 -4.88
CA SER A 202 16.29 -37.23 -5.52
C SER A 202 16.19 -36.02 -4.60
N TYR A 203 16.00 -36.22 -3.29
CA TYR A 203 15.93 -35.15 -2.31
C TYR A 203 17.30 -34.49 -2.13
N GLN A 204 18.38 -35.26 -2.12
CA GLN A 204 19.75 -34.75 -2.03
C GLN A 204 20.10 -33.86 -3.23
N VAL A 205 19.67 -34.24 -4.45
CA VAL A 205 19.80 -33.40 -5.64
C VAL A 205 19.01 -32.10 -5.49
N LEU A 206 17.79 -32.17 -4.95
CA LEU A 206 16.94 -31.00 -4.72
C LEU A 206 17.60 -30.01 -3.77
N VAL A 207 18.16 -30.46 -2.64
CA VAL A 207 18.73 -29.56 -1.61
C VAL A 207 20.20 -29.19 -1.83
N LYS A 208 20.84 -29.70 -2.89
CA LYS A 208 22.26 -29.42 -3.21
C LYS A 208 22.60 -27.93 -3.25
N LYS A 209 21.68 -27.08 -3.72
CA LYS A 209 21.88 -25.63 -3.82
C LYS A 209 21.78 -24.87 -2.48
N THR A 210 21.14 -25.46 -1.47
CA THR A 210 20.76 -24.73 -0.23
C THR A 210 21.80 -24.72 0.89
N LYS A 211 22.97 -25.34 0.71
CA LYS A 211 24.06 -25.44 1.71
C LYS A 211 23.59 -25.90 3.11
N ASP A 212 22.48 -26.65 3.19
CA ASP A 212 21.90 -27.10 4.46
C ASP A 212 22.68 -28.31 5.00
N ARG A 213 23.36 -28.13 6.14
CA ARG A 213 24.16 -29.18 6.80
C ARG A 213 23.29 -30.32 7.34
N PHE A 214 22.00 -30.09 7.57
CA PHE A 214 21.05 -31.07 8.08
C PHE A 214 20.18 -31.68 6.96
N ALA A 215 20.58 -31.52 5.70
CA ALA A 215 19.86 -32.08 4.57
C ALA A 215 19.62 -33.59 4.71
N GLY A 216 20.66 -34.38 5.03
CA GLY A 216 20.54 -35.84 5.15
C GLY A 216 19.54 -36.27 6.23
N SER A 217 19.63 -35.70 7.43
CA SER A 217 18.71 -36.01 8.53
C SER A 217 17.28 -35.57 8.25
N LYS A 218 17.07 -34.40 7.62
CA LYS A 218 15.74 -33.96 7.17
C LYS A 218 15.14 -34.89 6.14
N GLY A 219 15.94 -35.40 5.19
CA GLY A 219 15.46 -36.37 4.21
C GLY A 219 14.94 -37.64 4.88
N LEU A 220 15.68 -38.19 5.86
CA LEU A 220 15.23 -39.35 6.63
C LEU A 220 13.95 -39.06 7.42
N ALA A 221 13.90 -37.93 8.13
CA ALA A 221 12.72 -37.51 8.88
C ALA A 221 11.48 -37.34 7.98
N ILE A 222 11.64 -36.82 6.75
CA ILE A 222 10.54 -36.73 5.79
C ILE A 222 10.08 -38.13 5.38
N TYR A 223 11.00 -39.07 5.14
CA TYR A 223 10.61 -40.43 4.76
C TYR A 223 9.90 -41.17 5.90
N GLU A 224 10.34 -40.98 7.15
CA GLU A 224 9.61 -41.48 8.33
C GLU A 224 8.22 -40.87 8.43
N LEU A 225 8.10 -39.55 8.20
CA LEU A 225 6.82 -38.86 8.16
C LEU A 225 5.91 -39.42 7.06
N VAL A 226 6.45 -39.73 5.88
CA VAL A 226 5.71 -40.36 4.77
C VAL A 226 5.13 -41.72 5.16
N LEU A 227 5.86 -42.53 5.93
CA LEU A 227 5.39 -43.85 6.37
C LEU A 227 4.30 -43.75 7.44
N ASN A 228 4.41 -42.77 8.33
CA ASN A 228 3.49 -42.61 9.47
C ASN A 228 2.26 -41.74 9.15
N SER A 229 2.20 -41.12 7.97
CA SER A 229 1.11 -40.22 7.59
C SER A 229 0.01 -40.92 6.78
N VAL A 230 -1.23 -40.54 7.05
CA VAL A 230 -2.41 -40.86 6.23
C VAL A 230 -2.74 -39.66 5.37
N THR A 231 -2.65 -39.81 4.06
CA THR A 231 -3.03 -38.79 3.07
C THR A 231 -4.53 -38.87 2.78
N THR A 232 -5.21 -37.72 2.75
CA THR A 232 -6.63 -37.65 2.35
C THR A 232 -6.78 -37.43 0.85
N ARG A 233 -5.79 -36.80 0.22
CA ARG A 233 -5.64 -36.68 -1.23
C ARG A 233 -4.28 -37.25 -1.64
N GLY A 234 -4.29 -38.51 -2.06
CA GLY A 234 -3.09 -39.26 -2.42
C GLY A 234 -2.49 -38.90 -3.78
N GLU A 235 -2.10 -39.91 -4.57
CA GLU A 235 -1.66 -39.73 -5.96
C GLU A 235 -2.86 -39.35 -6.86
N ASN A 236 -3.18 -38.05 -6.93
CA ASN A 236 -4.26 -37.50 -7.76
C ASN A 236 -3.75 -36.39 -8.70
N PRO A 237 -3.88 -36.55 -10.03
CA PRO A 237 -3.47 -35.54 -11.00
C PRO A 237 -4.11 -34.16 -10.78
N LEU A 238 -5.37 -34.11 -10.33
CA LEU A 238 -6.07 -32.85 -10.06
C LEU A 238 -5.44 -32.12 -8.87
N SER A 239 -5.12 -32.85 -7.80
CA SER A 239 -4.45 -32.29 -6.62
C SER A 239 -3.05 -31.77 -6.96
N ALA A 240 -2.30 -32.50 -7.79
CA ALA A 240 -0.99 -32.07 -8.28
C ALA A 240 -1.08 -30.78 -9.12
N MET A 241 -2.09 -30.68 -10.00
CA MET A 241 -2.35 -29.46 -10.78
C MET A 241 -2.69 -28.27 -9.87
N THR A 242 -3.58 -28.45 -8.90
CA THR A 242 -3.95 -27.38 -7.95
C THR A 242 -2.76 -26.94 -7.09
N GLN A 243 -1.93 -27.89 -6.64
CA GLN A 243 -0.69 -27.56 -5.93
C GLN A 243 0.25 -26.69 -6.77
N ASP A 244 0.45 -27.03 -8.05
CA ASP A 244 1.30 -26.22 -8.93
C ASP A 244 0.76 -24.80 -9.07
N GLN A 245 -0.54 -24.64 -9.27
CA GLN A 245 -1.20 -23.34 -9.30
C GLN A 245 -1.02 -22.56 -7.98
N CYS A 246 -1.19 -23.20 -6.83
CA CYS A 246 -1.00 -22.56 -5.52
C CYS A 246 0.46 -22.14 -5.30
N VAL A 247 1.43 -22.98 -5.68
CA VAL A 247 2.86 -22.64 -5.58
C VAL A 247 3.20 -21.46 -6.49
N ASP A 248 2.67 -21.44 -7.72
CA ASP A 248 2.89 -20.34 -8.67
C ASP A 248 2.23 -19.04 -8.18
N LEU A 249 1.04 -19.12 -7.58
CA LEU A 249 0.36 -17.96 -7.00
C LEU A 249 1.14 -17.39 -5.81
N VAL A 250 1.63 -18.23 -4.89
CA VAL A 250 2.49 -17.80 -3.77
C VAL A 250 3.77 -17.15 -4.29
N SER A 251 4.42 -17.77 -5.28
CA SER A 251 5.68 -17.29 -5.84
C SER A 251 5.51 -15.95 -6.55
N THR A 252 4.51 -15.84 -7.42
CA THR A 252 4.21 -14.62 -8.19
C THR A 252 3.74 -13.50 -7.28
N SER A 253 2.88 -13.79 -6.29
CA SER A 253 2.39 -12.77 -5.35
C SER A 253 3.51 -12.20 -4.48
N GLN A 254 4.46 -13.05 -4.05
CA GLN A 254 5.63 -12.57 -3.32
C GLN A 254 6.50 -11.69 -4.23
N LYS A 255 6.85 -12.15 -5.43
CA LYS A 255 7.70 -11.39 -6.36
C LYS A 255 7.10 -10.02 -6.68
N ALA A 256 5.80 -9.96 -6.92
CA ALA A 256 5.09 -8.70 -7.13
C ALA A 256 5.12 -7.78 -5.89
N ALA A 257 5.01 -8.33 -4.68
CA ALA A 257 5.14 -7.55 -3.45
C ALA A 257 6.56 -7.00 -3.26
N ASP A 258 7.58 -7.79 -3.59
CA ASP A 258 8.99 -7.39 -3.51
C ASP A 258 9.33 -6.30 -4.53
N GLU A 259 8.76 -6.37 -5.74
CA GLU A 259 8.91 -5.34 -6.78
C GLU A 259 8.32 -3.99 -6.33
N ILE A 260 7.10 -3.99 -5.79
CA ILE A 260 6.48 -2.76 -5.26
C ILE A 260 7.33 -2.17 -4.13
N ASN A 261 7.82 -3.02 -3.22
CA ASN A 261 8.71 -2.60 -2.14
C ASN A 261 10.00 -1.95 -2.64
N LEU A 262 10.59 -2.50 -3.70
CA LEU A 262 11.78 -1.93 -4.32
C LEU A 262 11.50 -0.53 -4.87
N GLN A 263 10.38 -0.36 -5.59
CA GLN A 263 9.98 0.96 -6.12
C GLN A 263 9.71 1.97 -5.01
N MET A 264 9.02 1.55 -3.94
CA MET A 264 8.81 2.40 -2.75
C MET A 264 10.14 2.86 -2.14
N ARG A 265 11.14 1.97 -2.06
CA ARG A 265 12.47 2.31 -1.53
C ARG A 265 13.18 3.33 -2.41
N ILE A 266 13.16 3.12 -3.73
CA ILE A 266 13.78 4.04 -4.71
C ILE A 266 13.20 5.45 -4.56
N ILE A 267 11.87 5.59 -4.49
CA ILE A 267 11.24 6.91 -4.33
C ILE A 267 11.60 7.52 -2.97
N ALA A 268 11.50 6.73 -1.89
CA ALA A 268 11.79 7.18 -0.54
C ALA A 268 13.23 7.72 -0.41
N GLU A 269 14.22 7.08 -1.02
CA GLU A 269 15.62 7.51 -1.00
C GLU A 269 15.84 8.90 -1.61
N THR A 270 14.96 9.37 -2.49
CA THR A 270 15.03 10.71 -3.08
C THR A 270 14.46 11.81 -2.18
N MET A 271 13.84 11.46 -1.05
CA MET A 271 13.14 12.39 -0.17
C MET A 271 14.06 12.91 0.95
N PRO A 272 13.97 14.21 1.31
CA PRO A 272 14.81 14.80 2.35
C PRO A 272 14.61 14.14 3.73
N GLU A 273 13.40 13.68 4.03
CA GLU A 273 13.03 13.04 5.29
C GLU A 273 13.69 11.66 5.47
N TYR A 274 14.09 11.00 4.39
CA TYR A 274 14.61 9.64 4.43
C TYR A 274 15.86 9.49 5.28
N LYS A 275 16.80 10.44 5.17
CA LYS A 275 18.04 10.44 5.97
C LYS A 275 17.76 10.62 7.47
N VAL A 276 16.79 11.46 7.81
CA VAL A 276 16.38 11.72 9.19
C VAL A 276 15.70 10.49 9.78
N LEU A 277 14.85 9.81 9.00
CA LEU A 277 14.20 8.58 9.44
C LEU A 277 15.21 7.44 9.62
N ARG A 278 16.20 7.32 8.73
CA ARG A 278 17.31 6.36 8.86
C ARG A 278 18.19 6.55 10.09
N SER A 279 18.26 7.74 10.67
CA SER A 279 19.09 8.02 11.85
C SER A 279 18.37 7.86 13.19
N MET A 280 17.07 7.54 13.18
CA MET A 280 16.30 7.36 14.42
C MET A 280 16.68 6.06 15.17
N ALA A 281 16.71 6.10 16.50
CA ALA A 281 16.99 4.91 17.32
C ALA A 281 15.84 3.89 17.23
N GLY A 282 16.15 2.60 17.12
CA GLY A 282 15.18 1.54 16.78
C GLY A 282 14.91 1.38 15.27
N VAL A 283 15.54 2.24 14.48
CA VAL A 283 15.49 2.31 13.02
C VAL A 283 16.93 2.10 12.48
N GLY A 284 17.77 1.35 13.20
CA GLY A 284 19.22 1.20 12.98
C GLY A 284 19.65 0.31 11.80
N THR A 285 20.96 0.23 11.52
CA THR A 285 21.63 -0.33 10.32
C THR A 285 21.28 -1.77 9.90
N ASP A 286 20.63 -2.58 10.75
CA ASP A 286 20.14 -3.94 10.46
C ASP A 286 18.76 -3.95 9.77
N TRP A 287 18.60 -3.08 8.78
CA TRP A 287 17.36 -2.87 8.02
C TRP A 287 16.98 -4.00 7.06
N ASP A 288 17.88 -4.93 6.78
CA ASP A 288 17.75 -5.89 5.66
C ASP A 288 16.83 -7.09 5.97
N ARG A 289 16.50 -7.34 7.24
CA ARG A 289 15.75 -8.54 7.65
C ARG A 289 14.30 -8.30 8.08
N SER A 290 13.86 -7.05 8.27
CA SER A 290 12.46 -6.71 8.64
C SER A 290 11.83 -5.54 7.87
N PHE A 291 12.44 -5.10 6.76
CA PHE A 291 11.96 -4.00 5.90
C PHE A 291 10.50 -4.14 5.44
N LEU A 292 10.04 -5.37 5.17
CA LEU A 292 8.73 -5.64 4.54
C LEU A 292 7.50 -5.11 5.33
N GLU A 293 7.59 -4.93 6.65
CA GLU A 293 6.47 -4.37 7.44
C GLU A 293 6.66 -2.89 7.78
N LYS A 294 7.89 -2.36 7.72
CA LYS A 294 8.23 -1.01 8.22
C LYS A 294 8.39 0.05 7.13
N SER A 295 8.52 -0.33 5.86
CA SER A 295 8.47 0.60 4.71
C SER A 295 7.05 1.09 4.43
N VAL A 296 6.07 0.25 4.74
CA VAL A 296 4.66 0.66 4.86
C VAL A 296 4.54 1.68 5.98
N THR A 297 5.20 1.48 7.13
CA THR A 297 5.26 2.50 8.19
C THR A 297 5.91 3.80 7.71
N PHE A 298 6.96 3.77 6.89
CA PHE A 298 7.53 4.98 6.28
C PHE A 298 6.52 5.69 5.38
N ALA A 299 5.93 4.99 4.41
CA ALA A 299 4.93 5.61 3.53
C ALA A 299 3.70 6.10 4.31
N VAL A 300 3.23 5.36 5.32
CA VAL A 300 2.11 5.73 6.19
C VAL A 300 2.47 6.91 7.09
N PHE A 301 3.66 6.96 7.68
CA PHE A 301 4.10 8.02 8.59
C PHE A 301 4.37 9.33 7.83
N THR A 302 5.00 9.23 6.67
CA THR A 302 5.30 10.34 5.78
C THR A 302 4.02 10.91 5.15
N VAL A 303 3.08 10.07 4.72
CA VAL A 303 1.73 10.49 4.27
C VAL A 303 0.93 11.10 5.43
N ALA A 304 1.00 10.54 6.63
CA ALA A 304 0.25 11.02 7.79
C ALA A 304 0.75 12.38 8.31
N LYS A 305 2.06 12.66 8.23
CA LYS A 305 2.63 13.97 8.54
C LYS A 305 2.10 15.05 7.59
N HIS A 306 2.02 14.74 6.29
CA HIS A 306 1.54 15.68 5.26
C HIS A 306 0.01 15.87 5.29
N SER A 307 -0.76 14.91 5.82
CA SER A 307 -2.24 14.95 5.84
C SER A 307 -2.87 15.32 7.19
N MET A 308 -2.09 15.72 8.21
CA MET A 308 -2.55 16.08 9.57
C MET A 308 -3.49 15.02 10.22
N LEU A 309 -3.40 13.76 9.80
CA LEU A 309 -4.30 12.69 10.25
C LEU A 309 -3.53 11.69 11.10
N MET A 310 -3.55 11.89 12.41
CA MET A 310 -3.25 10.83 13.39
C MET A 310 -4.27 10.87 14.53
N PRO A 311 -5.10 9.83 14.67
CA PRO A 311 -5.47 9.31 15.98
C PRO A 311 -4.76 7.98 16.25
N ALA A 312 -4.42 7.78 17.52
CA ALA A 312 -3.57 6.75 18.13
C ALA A 312 -3.95 5.26 17.91
N MET A 313 -4.73 4.93 16.89
CA MET A 313 -5.30 3.59 16.67
C MET A 313 -4.44 2.67 15.78
N MET A 314 -3.58 3.21 14.91
CA MET A 314 -2.77 2.40 13.98
C MET A 314 -1.58 1.67 14.60
N LEU A 315 -1.22 1.96 15.86
CA LEU A 315 -0.15 1.24 16.56
C LEU A 315 -0.59 -0.12 17.13
N ARG A 316 -1.88 -0.48 17.08
CA ARG A 316 -2.39 -1.75 17.65
C ARG A 316 -2.48 -2.94 16.69
N HIS A 317 -2.32 -2.75 15.38
CA HIS A 317 -2.50 -3.84 14.40
C HIS A 317 -1.20 -4.39 13.80
N ILE A 318 -0.05 -4.08 14.40
CA ILE A 318 1.24 -4.66 13.99
C ILE A 318 1.57 -5.80 14.94
N SER A 319 1.04 -6.99 14.64
CA SER A 319 1.61 -8.34 14.87
C SER A 319 0.52 -9.38 15.19
N PRO A 320 0.30 -10.36 14.30
CA PRO A 320 -0.22 -11.66 14.69
C PRO A 320 0.84 -12.71 14.34
N ASP A 321 1.89 -12.81 15.16
CA ASP A 321 2.69 -14.02 15.44
C ASP A 321 4.12 -13.64 15.83
N ASN A 322 4.41 -13.68 17.13
CA ASN A 322 5.13 -14.78 17.75
C ASN A 322 5.70 -14.30 19.10
N SER A 323 5.28 -14.98 20.15
CA SER A 323 5.82 -14.91 21.50
C SER A 323 7.33 -15.16 21.50
N ARG A 324 8.13 -14.10 21.66
CA ARG A 324 9.49 -14.02 22.25
C ARG A 324 10.28 -12.84 21.68
N ALA A 325 9.90 -11.64 22.05
CA ALA A 325 10.80 -10.50 22.20
C ALA A 325 10.02 -9.41 22.92
N GLY A 326 10.38 -9.10 24.16
CA GLY A 326 9.81 -7.98 24.89
C GLY A 326 10.16 -6.67 24.20
N ILE A 327 9.31 -6.21 23.30
CA ILE A 327 9.31 -4.81 22.85
C ILE A 327 8.41 -4.07 23.84
N VAL A 328 9.06 -3.31 24.70
CA VAL A 328 8.44 -2.42 25.69
C VAL A 328 7.49 -1.47 24.98
N THR A 329 6.20 -1.75 25.10
CA THR A 329 5.09 -0.84 24.79
C THR A 329 5.04 0.24 25.87
N SER A 330 5.93 1.25 25.80
CA SER A 330 5.81 2.44 26.66
C SER A 330 5.08 3.55 25.91
N PRO A 331 3.93 4.04 26.43
CA PRO A 331 3.20 5.20 25.90
C PRO A 331 4.06 6.47 25.74
N ASN A 332 5.15 6.57 26.49
CA ASN A 332 6.03 7.75 26.49
C ASN A 332 6.82 7.96 25.18
N VAL A 333 6.95 6.94 24.32
CA VAL A 333 7.66 7.10 23.04
C VAL A 333 6.76 7.80 22.01
N ALA A 334 5.47 7.48 21.98
CA ALA A 334 4.50 8.11 21.08
C ALA A 334 4.28 9.61 21.40
N THR A 335 4.24 9.97 22.69
CA THR A 335 4.08 11.37 23.12
C THR A 335 5.34 12.20 22.88
N ARG A 336 6.54 11.62 23.07
CA ARG A 336 7.81 12.30 22.70
C ARG A 336 8.00 12.44 21.19
N LEU A 337 7.40 11.55 20.39
CA LEU A 337 7.39 11.62 18.93
C LEU A 337 6.54 12.79 18.42
N SER A 338 5.41 13.11 19.06
CA SER A 338 4.62 14.29 18.71
C SER A 338 5.30 15.61 19.11
N GLU A 339 5.95 15.67 20.27
CA GLU A 339 6.55 16.92 20.77
C GLU A 339 7.82 17.35 20.00
N LYS A 340 8.63 16.41 19.52
CA LYS A 340 9.87 16.73 18.79
C LYS A 340 9.67 17.08 17.31
N LEU A 341 8.54 16.71 16.71
CA LEU A 341 8.24 16.96 15.30
C LEU A 341 7.40 18.22 15.05
N VAL A 342 6.82 18.82 16.10
CA VAL A 342 6.07 20.10 16.02
C VAL A 342 6.99 21.32 16.12
N LEU A 343 8.25 21.14 16.53
CA LEU A 343 9.21 22.23 16.77
C LEU A 343 10.24 22.45 15.64
N ARG A 344 10.02 21.95 14.43
CA ARG A 344 10.89 22.23 13.27
C ARG A 344 10.14 22.39 11.97
#